data_AF-A0A969SEW8-F1
#
_entry.id   AF-A0A969SEW8-F1
#
_cell.length_a   1.000
_cell.length_b   1.000
_cell.length_c   1.000
_cell.angle_alpha   90.00
_cell.angle_beta   90.00
_cell.angle_gamma   90.00
#
_symmetry.space_group_name_H-M   'P 1'
#
loop_
_entity.id
_entity.type
_entity.pdbx_description
1 polymer ?
#
loop_
_entity_poly.entity_id
_entity_poly.type
_entity_poly.pdbx_seq_one_letter_code
_entity_poly.pdbx_strand_id
1 'polypeptide(L)'
;MTQPSSQKQSKQQFHQPINQPKKPQKSPRPQQQGRQEWSLKTKAIAWAMVVSMLPVLAVGTATYYFGRQLSAKQISPTRQVGVTELHRQLSLLLMGTGMTAVLAGAIAAILANRALRPVLNAASVSTTMVNRLRQDNAQTHTPIASKDELVVLETNINFIKEQLPDLLWKQEAEAERSQVLMNITLRIRKSLNEEDVFKTTVEEIRKVLRIDRVLIFRFNPDWDGTCVEESAASGLPKMLWTTISDPCFQTEYVEQYRNGRVRAIDDIYQANLNDCHIGLLERFAVKSNLIAPILKNDQLFGLLIAHQCSRPRIWQQAEIDLFAQIATQVGFALDYARLLERIDTKADQAQAFIDITRHIRESLNEEDVLKATVEEARKA
;
A
#
# COMPACT_ATOMS: atom_id res chain seq x y z
N MET A 1 -65.95 -44.38 -3.25
CA MET A 1 -64.60 -44.03 -3.72
C MET A 1 -63.58 -44.65 -2.77
N THR A 2 -62.85 -45.64 -3.29
CA THR A 2 -61.54 -46.16 -2.85
C THR A 2 -61.32 -46.53 -1.37
N GLN A 3 -61.63 -47.79 -1.07
CA GLN A 3 -60.83 -48.76 -0.27
C GLN A 3 -59.43 -49.00 -0.92
N PRO A 4 -58.50 -49.83 -0.39
CA PRO A 4 -58.33 -50.44 0.96
C PRO A 4 -56.84 -50.58 1.46
N SER A 5 -56.71 -51.16 2.67
CA SER A 5 -55.74 -52.19 3.11
C SER A 5 -54.22 -52.01 2.96
N SER A 6 -53.51 -52.10 4.10
CA SER A 6 -52.12 -52.57 4.15
C SER A 6 -51.99 -53.85 4.99
N GLN A 7 -51.05 -54.66 4.54
CA GLN A 7 -50.75 -56.06 4.79
C GLN A 7 -49.81 -56.30 5.99
N LYS A 8 -49.86 -57.56 6.45
CA LYS A 8 -48.73 -58.49 6.69
C LYS A 8 -48.09 -58.66 8.08
N GLN A 9 -48.00 -59.96 8.37
CA GLN A 9 -47.30 -60.69 9.42
C GLN A 9 -45.78 -60.77 9.20
N SER A 10 -45.10 -61.13 10.30
CA SER A 10 -44.11 -62.22 10.42
C SER A 10 -42.64 -61.84 10.71
N LYS A 11 -42.29 -62.11 11.98
CA LYS A 11 -41.10 -62.81 12.53
C LYS A 11 -39.82 -62.88 11.66
N GLN A 12 -38.69 -62.50 12.26
CA GLN A 12 -37.64 -63.47 12.68
C GLN A 12 -36.54 -62.82 13.54
N GLN A 13 -36.36 -63.39 14.74
CA GLN A 13 -35.18 -63.26 15.61
C GLN A 13 -34.04 -64.11 15.06
N PHE A 14 -32.81 -63.60 15.16
CA PHE A 14 -31.60 -64.43 15.26
C PHE A 14 -30.77 -63.95 16.46
N HIS A 15 -30.57 -64.87 17.41
CA HIS A 15 -29.68 -64.77 18.55
C HIS A 15 -28.34 -65.43 18.23
N GLN A 16 -27.25 -64.90 18.83
CA GLN A 16 -26.09 -65.59 19.46
C GLN A 16 -24.77 -64.81 19.23
N PRO A 17 -23.71 -65.04 20.03
CA PRO A 17 -23.66 -65.08 21.49
C PRO A 17 -22.51 -64.20 22.06
N ILE A 18 -22.50 -64.11 23.39
CA ILE A 18 -21.51 -63.44 24.24
C ILE A 18 -20.08 -63.93 23.99
N ASN A 19 -19.12 -63.02 23.85
CA ASN A 19 -17.70 -63.29 24.09
C ASN A 19 -17.10 -62.15 24.93
N GLN A 20 -16.84 -62.44 26.21
CA GLN A 20 -16.01 -61.60 27.07
C GLN A 20 -14.54 -61.69 26.61
N PRO A 21 -13.81 -60.58 26.43
CA PRO A 21 -12.37 -60.65 26.36
C PRO A 21 -11.76 -60.50 27.76
N LYS A 22 -10.99 -61.53 28.13
CA LYS A 22 -9.99 -61.56 29.20
C LYS A 22 -9.16 -60.27 29.23
N LYS A 23 -8.89 -59.75 30.43
CA LYS A 23 -7.82 -58.77 30.68
C LYS A 23 -6.48 -59.36 30.26
N PRO A 24 -5.62 -58.59 29.57
CA PRO A 24 -4.20 -58.66 29.83
C PRO A 24 -3.62 -57.27 30.14
N GLN A 25 -3.10 -57.16 31.35
CA GLN A 25 -1.75 -56.69 31.66
C GLN A 25 -1.23 -55.45 30.89
N LYS A 26 -1.09 -54.35 31.65
CA LYS A 26 -0.44 -53.10 31.28
C LYS A 26 0.94 -53.35 30.66
N SER A 27 1.12 -52.88 29.42
CA SER A 27 2.43 -52.52 28.87
C SER A 27 2.74 -51.04 29.18
N PRO A 28 4.02 -50.62 29.28
CA PRO A 28 4.39 -49.30 29.77
C PRO A 28 4.09 -48.22 28.72
N ARG A 29 3.44 -47.13 29.13
CA ARG A 29 3.24 -45.93 28.29
C ARG A 29 4.60 -45.37 27.85
N PRO A 30 4.81 -45.07 26.56
CA PRO A 30 5.78 -44.06 26.18
C PRO A 30 5.23 -42.70 26.60
N GLN A 31 6.04 -41.92 27.32
CA GLN A 31 5.76 -40.52 27.64
C GLN A 31 5.50 -39.74 26.34
N GLN A 32 4.23 -39.42 26.07
CA GLN A 32 3.91 -38.35 25.14
C GLN A 32 4.19 -37.03 25.85
N GLN A 33 5.32 -36.41 25.50
CA GLN A 33 5.58 -35.00 25.76
C GLN A 33 4.38 -34.19 25.25
N GLY A 34 3.74 -33.46 26.17
CA GLY A 34 2.59 -32.62 25.89
C GLY A 34 2.94 -31.56 24.86
N ARG A 35 2.44 -31.71 23.63
CA ARG A 35 2.42 -30.62 22.66
C ARG A 35 1.24 -29.73 23.05
N GLN A 36 1.54 -28.61 23.69
CA GLN A 36 0.53 -27.64 24.12
C GLN A 36 -0.12 -27.03 22.87
N GLU A 37 -1.34 -27.47 22.52
CA GLU A 37 -2.07 -26.91 21.39
C GLU A 37 -2.53 -25.49 21.72
N TRP A 38 -1.96 -24.51 21.02
CA TRP A 38 -2.31 -23.10 21.24
C TRP A 38 -3.74 -22.79 20.76
N SER A 39 -4.45 -21.93 21.50
CA SER A 39 -5.77 -21.44 21.10
C SER A 39 -5.71 -20.75 19.74
N LEU A 40 -6.80 -20.79 18.98
CA LEU A 40 -6.91 -20.09 17.68
C LEU A 40 -6.62 -18.59 17.81
N LYS A 41 -6.99 -17.96 18.94
CA LYS A 41 -6.67 -16.55 19.22
C LYS A 41 -5.15 -16.33 19.27
N THR A 42 -4.45 -17.21 19.98
CA THR A 42 -3.00 -17.15 20.16
C THR A 42 -2.26 -17.39 18.85
N LYS A 43 -2.73 -18.32 18.01
CA LYS A 43 -2.15 -18.58 16.68
C LYS A 43 -2.32 -17.37 15.76
N ALA A 44 -3.50 -16.75 15.71
CA ALA A 44 -3.75 -15.58 14.87
C ALA A 44 -2.92 -14.35 15.29
N ILE A 45 -2.83 -14.08 16.59
CA ILE A 45 -2.00 -12.99 17.13
C ILE A 45 -0.51 -13.24 16.82
N ALA A 46 -0.03 -14.47 16.96
CA ALA A 46 1.35 -14.84 16.62
C ALA A 46 1.66 -14.61 15.14
N TRP A 47 0.77 -15.02 14.22
CA TRP A 47 0.95 -14.78 12.78
C TRP A 47 0.93 -13.29 12.43
N ALA A 48 0.04 -12.50 13.03
CA ALA A 48 -0.01 -11.06 12.82
C ALA A 48 1.30 -10.36 13.25
N MET A 49 1.86 -10.75 14.41
CA MET A 49 3.15 -10.24 14.86
C MET A 49 4.29 -10.61 13.90
N VAL A 50 4.35 -11.87 13.45
CA VAL A 50 5.39 -12.36 12.53
C VAL A 50 5.36 -11.60 11.19
N VAL A 51 4.18 -11.43 10.59
CA VAL A 51 4.03 -10.72 9.30
C VAL A 51 4.40 -9.24 9.43
N SER A 52 4.08 -8.60 10.56
CA SER A 52 4.41 -7.18 10.78
C SER A 52 5.90 -6.94 11.09
N MET A 53 6.59 -7.89 11.74
CA MET A 53 8.00 -7.75 12.10
C MET A 53 8.97 -8.12 10.97
N LEU A 54 8.57 -9.02 10.06
CA LEU A 54 9.43 -9.54 8.98
C LEU A 54 10.08 -8.44 8.11
N PRO A 55 9.35 -7.42 7.61
CA PRO A 55 9.94 -6.36 6.80
C PRO A 55 10.92 -5.49 7.60
N VAL A 56 10.62 -5.19 8.86
CA VAL A 56 11.45 -4.36 9.74
C VAL A 56 12.76 -5.07 10.08
N LEU A 57 12.69 -6.38 10.36
CA LEU A 57 13.86 -7.22 10.60
C LEU A 57 14.70 -7.42 9.32
N ALA A 58 14.07 -7.52 8.14
CA ALA A 58 14.79 -7.61 6.88
C ALA A 58 15.60 -6.33 6.59
N VAL A 59 15.02 -5.15 6.82
CA VAL A 59 15.73 -3.87 6.66
C VAL A 59 16.85 -3.71 7.70
N GLY A 60 16.59 -4.08 8.97
CA GLY A 60 17.60 -4.03 10.04
C GLY A 60 18.78 -4.99 9.80
N THR A 61 18.52 -6.20 9.32
CA THR A 61 19.57 -7.17 9.00
C THR A 61 20.37 -6.79 7.76
N ALA A 62 19.73 -6.25 6.73
CA ALA A 62 20.41 -5.73 5.54
C ALA A 62 21.34 -4.56 5.91
N THR A 63 20.84 -3.57 6.64
CA THR A 63 21.64 -2.42 7.09
C THR A 63 22.82 -2.82 7.97
N TYR A 64 22.65 -3.79 8.87
CA TYR A 64 23.75 -4.35 9.68
C TYR A 64 24.81 -5.06 8.83
N TYR A 65 24.38 -5.91 7.89
CA TYR A 65 25.29 -6.69 7.04
C TYR A 65 26.10 -5.78 6.10
N PHE A 66 25.43 -4.84 5.43
CA PHE A 66 26.09 -3.85 4.57
C PHE A 66 27.03 -2.93 5.37
N GLY A 67 26.62 -2.47 6.56
CA GLY A 67 27.49 -1.66 7.44
C GLY A 67 28.75 -2.40 7.90
N ARG A 68 28.64 -3.70 8.19
CA ARG A 68 29.78 -4.54 8.56
C ARG A 68 30.72 -4.80 7.39
N GLN A 69 30.20 -4.98 6.18
CA GLN A 69 31.00 -5.18 4.97
C GLN A 69 31.84 -3.95 4.60
N LEU A 70 31.31 -2.74 4.82
CA LEU A 70 32.04 -1.49 4.67
C LEU A 70 33.18 -1.35 5.68
N SER A 71 33.02 -1.90 6.89
CA SER A 71 34.05 -1.91 7.94
C SER A 71 35.21 -2.86 7.63
N ALA A 72 34.97 -3.96 6.91
CA ALA A 72 35.99 -4.98 6.64
C ALA A 72 36.90 -4.67 5.44
N LYS A 73 36.48 -3.77 4.53
CA LYS A 73 37.21 -3.49 3.28
C LYS A 73 38.18 -2.30 3.33
N GLN A 74 38.28 -1.58 4.45
CA GLN A 74 39.07 -0.36 4.52
C GLN A 74 39.85 -0.28 5.84
N ILE A 75 41.01 -0.92 5.87
CA ILE A 75 41.95 -0.83 7.00
C ILE A 75 43.29 -0.31 6.48
N SER A 76 43.49 1.00 6.59
CA SER A 76 44.81 1.64 6.69
C SER A 76 44.96 2.16 8.13
N PRO A 77 46.15 2.15 8.76
CA PRO A 77 46.27 2.24 10.22
C PRO A 77 46.00 3.60 10.87
N THR A 78 45.53 4.61 10.13
CA THR A 78 45.56 6.02 10.58
C THR A 78 44.24 6.61 11.07
N ARG A 79 43.20 5.83 11.39
CA ARG A 79 41.95 6.43 11.92
C ARG A 79 41.18 5.58 12.94
N GLN A 80 41.76 5.39 14.12
CA GLN A 80 41.04 4.81 15.27
C GLN A 80 39.88 5.70 15.80
N VAL A 81 39.82 6.99 15.43
CA VAL A 81 38.78 7.92 15.92
C VAL A 81 37.43 7.78 15.19
N GLY A 82 37.39 7.14 14.01
CA GLY A 82 36.15 6.98 13.23
C GLY A 82 35.33 5.72 13.54
N VAL A 83 35.96 4.70 14.12
CA VAL A 83 35.34 3.37 14.34
C VAL A 83 34.37 3.40 15.52
N THR A 84 34.68 4.14 16.58
CA THR A 84 33.82 4.28 17.76
C THR A 84 32.56 5.09 17.48
N GLU A 85 32.65 6.18 16.71
CA GLU A 85 31.49 7.00 16.34
C GLU A 85 30.55 6.27 15.37
N LEU A 86 31.10 5.53 14.40
CA LEU A 86 30.29 4.72 13.48
C LEU A 86 29.61 3.54 14.21
N HIS A 87 30.30 2.90 15.17
CA HIS A 87 29.71 1.83 15.97
C HIS A 87 28.59 2.37 16.89
N ARG A 88 28.75 3.58 17.44
CA ARG A 88 27.72 4.27 18.21
C ARG A 88 26.49 4.57 17.34
N GLN A 89 26.69 5.12 16.14
CA GLN A 89 25.60 5.39 15.20
C GLN A 89 24.89 4.11 14.72
N LEU A 90 25.63 3.03 14.44
CA LEU A 90 25.04 1.75 14.06
C LEU A 90 24.25 1.11 15.22
N SER A 91 24.75 1.21 16.46
CA SER A 91 24.04 0.72 17.64
C SER A 91 22.75 1.49 17.92
N LEU A 92 22.75 2.81 17.71
CA LEU A 92 21.56 3.66 17.82
C LEU A 92 20.51 3.31 16.76
N LEU A 93 20.94 3.04 15.51
CA LEU A 93 20.07 2.59 14.42
C LEU A 93 19.45 1.20 14.69
N LEU A 94 20.23 0.27 15.25
CA LEU A 94 19.75 -1.06 15.63
C LEU A 94 18.77 -1.01 16.81
N MET A 95 19.03 -0.17 17.82
CA MET A 95 18.07 0.04 18.91
C MET A 95 16.78 0.69 18.40
N GLY A 96 16.88 1.65 17.48
CA GLY A 96 15.73 2.29 16.85
C GLY A 96 14.87 1.32 16.05
N THR A 97 15.49 0.49 15.20
CA THR A 97 14.78 -0.53 14.41
C THR A 97 14.18 -1.65 15.27
N GLY A 98 14.83 -2.04 16.37
CA GLY A 98 14.27 -2.95 17.36
C GLY A 98 13.02 -2.37 18.03
N MET A 99 13.06 -1.08 18.42
CA MET A 99 11.95 -0.41 19.08
C MET A 99 10.74 -0.23 18.14
N THR A 100 10.97 0.10 16.87
CA THR A 100 9.88 0.18 15.87
C THR A 100 9.27 -1.20 15.56
N ALA A 101 10.07 -2.27 15.52
CA ALA A 101 9.56 -3.63 15.34
C ALA A 101 8.65 -4.07 16.49
N VAL A 102 9.02 -3.77 17.75
CA VAL A 102 8.20 -4.08 18.93
C VAL A 102 6.90 -3.27 18.93
N LEU A 103 6.97 -1.97 18.61
CA LEU A 103 5.79 -1.12 18.50
C LEU A 103 4.84 -1.60 17.39
N ALA A 104 5.36 -1.92 16.21
CA ALA A 104 4.57 -2.46 15.11
C ALA A 104 3.89 -3.79 15.49
N GLY A 105 4.62 -4.70 16.13
CA GLY A 105 4.08 -5.96 16.63
C GLY A 105 2.99 -5.77 17.69
N ALA A 106 3.19 -4.83 18.63
CA ALA A 106 2.20 -4.51 19.66
C ALA A 106 0.92 -3.90 19.05
N ILE A 107 1.05 -2.98 18.11
CA ILE A 107 -0.08 -2.37 17.40
C ILE A 107 -0.84 -3.45 16.60
N ALA A 108 -0.13 -4.29 15.86
CA ALA A 108 -0.73 -5.40 15.11
C ALA A 108 -1.49 -6.37 16.03
N ALA A 109 -0.92 -6.72 17.18
CA ALA A 109 -1.57 -7.58 18.17
C ALA A 109 -2.84 -6.93 18.76
N ILE A 110 -2.80 -5.63 19.06
CA ILE A 110 -3.96 -4.88 19.58
C ILE A 110 -5.08 -4.82 18.54
N LEU A 111 -4.77 -4.50 17.28
CA LEU A 111 -5.74 -4.41 16.20
C LEU A 111 -6.35 -5.78 15.88
N ALA A 112 -5.52 -6.82 15.76
CA ALA A 112 -5.98 -8.19 15.53
C ALA A 112 -6.90 -8.65 16.68
N ASN A 113 -6.51 -8.41 17.93
CA ASN A 113 -7.32 -8.79 19.08
C ASN A 113 -8.65 -8.03 19.13
N ARG A 114 -8.68 -6.74 18.77
CA ARG A 114 -9.91 -5.93 18.74
C ARG A 114 -10.88 -6.39 17.65
N ALA A 115 -10.38 -6.69 16.45
CA ALA A 115 -11.19 -7.13 15.31
C ALA A 115 -11.72 -8.56 15.48
N LEU A 116 -10.90 -9.46 16.05
CA LEU A 116 -11.26 -10.88 16.22
C LEU A 116 -12.06 -11.15 17.50
N ARG A 117 -12.08 -10.24 18.48
CA ARG A 117 -12.80 -10.42 19.76
C ARG A 117 -14.28 -10.77 19.59
N PRO A 118 -15.10 -10.01 18.83
CA PRO A 118 -16.53 -10.29 18.73
C PRO A 118 -16.81 -11.63 18.04
N VAL A 119 -16.11 -11.93 16.95
CA VAL A 119 -16.26 -13.17 16.17
C VAL A 119 -15.87 -14.39 16.99
N LEU A 120 -14.71 -14.36 17.66
CA LEU A 120 -14.24 -15.50 18.42
C LEU A 120 -15.04 -15.72 19.70
N ASN A 121 -15.56 -14.65 20.32
CA ASN A 121 -16.44 -14.78 21.48
C ASN A 121 -17.77 -15.43 21.07
N ALA A 122 -18.39 -14.98 19.97
CA ALA A 122 -19.59 -15.61 19.40
C ALA A 122 -19.36 -17.09 19.02
N ALA A 123 -18.21 -17.41 18.42
CA ALA A 123 -17.85 -18.78 18.06
C ALA A 123 -17.59 -19.70 19.27
N SER A 124 -16.92 -19.19 20.31
CA SER A 124 -16.60 -19.97 21.52
C SER A 124 -17.82 -20.30 22.38
N VAL A 125 -18.80 -19.37 22.45
CA VAL A 125 -20.07 -19.58 23.15
C VAL A 125 -20.94 -20.57 22.38
N SER A 126 -21.01 -20.45 21.04
CA SER A 126 -21.78 -21.39 20.21
C SER A 126 -21.21 -22.82 20.24
N THR A 127 -19.88 -22.97 20.24
CA THR A 127 -19.24 -24.31 20.29
C THR A 127 -19.38 -24.99 21.65
N THR A 128 -19.31 -24.24 22.76
CA THR A 128 -19.63 -24.80 24.08
C THR A 128 -21.10 -25.20 24.21
N MET A 129 -22.01 -24.45 23.58
CA MET A 129 -23.44 -24.74 23.55
C MET A 129 -23.76 -25.99 22.72
N VAL A 130 -23.21 -26.11 21.50
CA VAL A 130 -23.35 -27.30 20.64
C VAL A 130 -22.76 -28.54 21.31
N ASN A 131 -21.60 -28.41 21.97
CA ASN A 131 -20.98 -29.52 22.68
C ASN A 131 -21.79 -29.97 23.92
N ARG A 132 -22.46 -29.03 24.61
CA ARG A 132 -23.39 -29.36 25.72
C ARG A 132 -24.66 -30.03 25.20
N LEU A 133 -25.29 -29.51 24.15
CA LEU A 133 -26.44 -30.16 23.51
C LEU A 133 -26.08 -31.56 23.00
N ARG A 134 -24.85 -31.75 22.50
CA ARG A 134 -24.34 -33.04 22.04
C ARG A 134 -24.01 -34.00 23.20
N GLN A 135 -23.61 -33.50 24.37
CA GLN A 135 -23.40 -34.30 25.58
C GLN A 135 -24.72 -34.66 26.30
N ASP A 136 -25.69 -33.74 26.38
CA ASP A 136 -27.00 -33.97 26.99
C ASP A 136 -27.82 -35.02 26.21
N ASN A 137 -27.70 -35.02 24.88
CA ASN A 137 -28.34 -36.00 24.01
C ASN A 137 -27.72 -37.42 24.13
N ALA A 138 -26.53 -37.53 24.74
CA ALA A 138 -25.87 -38.81 24.98
C ALA A 138 -26.25 -39.45 26.33
N GLN A 139 -26.92 -38.72 27.23
CA GLN A 139 -27.26 -39.21 28.58
C GLN A 139 -28.76 -39.17 28.91
N THR A 140 -29.61 -38.49 28.14
CA THR A 140 -31.06 -38.45 28.42
C THR A 140 -31.94 -38.29 27.18
N HIS A 141 -33.03 -39.07 27.11
CA HIS A 141 -34.09 -38.93 26.10
C HIS A 141 -34.97 -37.69 26.38
N THR A 142 -34.52 -36.53 25.89
CA THR A 142 -35.27 -35.37 25.34
C THR A 142 -34.50 -34.09 25.65
N PRO A 143 -33.91 -33.40 24.66
CA PRO A 143 -33.18 -32.16 24.90
C PRO A 143 -34.17 -31.00 25.01
N ILE A 144 -34.23 -30.31 26.15
CA ILE A 144 -34.91 -29.02 26.26
C ILE A 144 -33.83 -27.97 26.49
N ALA A 145 -33.32 -27.39 25.41
CA ALA A 145 -32.51 -26.19 25.48
C ALA A 145 -33.33 -25.09 26.19
N SER A 146 -32.72 -24.35 27.13
CA SER A 146 -33.41 -23.27 27.81
C SER A 146 -33.84 -22.20 26.79
N LYS A 147 -35.02 -21.59 26.98
CA LYS A 147 -35.55 -20.57 26.06
C LYS A 147 -34.58 -19.39 25.90
N ASP A 148 -33.85 -19.04 26.95
CA ASP A 148 -32.84 -17.98 26.94
C ASP A 148 -31.62 -18.37 26.08
N GLU A 149 -31.28 -19.65 26.03
CA GLU A 149 -30.16 -20.17 25.24
C GLU A 149 -30.45 -20.19 23.74
N LEU A 150 -31.69 -20.52 23.37
CA LEU A 150 -32.16 -20.46 21.99
C LEU A 150 -32.25 -19.01 21.49
N VAL A 151 -32.67 -18.08 22.34
CA VAL A 151 -32.71 -16.64 22.01
C VAL A 151 -31.29 -16.09 21.77
N VAL A 152 -30.31 -16.48 22.57
CA VAL A 152 -28.90 -16.07 22.37
C VAL A 152 -28.31 -16.67 21.09
N LEU A 153 -28.60 -17.94 20.79
CA LEU A 153 -28.15 -18.57 19.55
C LEU A 153 -28.80 -17.93 18.31
N GLU A 154 -30.11 -17.67 18.37
CA GLU A 154 -30.84 -16.98 17.31
C GLU A 154 -30.30 -15.56 17.09
N THR A 155 -30.01 -14.84 18.17
CA THR A 155 -29.39 -13.50 18.10
C THR A 155 -28.00 -13.55 17.43
N ASN A 156 -27.17 -14.54 17.75
CA ASN A 156 -25.85 -14.69 17.14
C ASN A 156 -25.92 -15.13 15.67
N ILE A 157 -26.85 -16.03 15.32
CA ILE A 157 -27.07 -16.45 13.94
C ILE A 157 -27.60 -15.28 13.12
N ASN A 158 -28.53 -14.49 13.65
CA ASN A 158 -29.05 -13.30 12.99
C ASN A 158 -27.96 -12.23 12.84
N PHE A 159 -27.10 -12.03 13.84
CA PHE A 159 -25.93 -11.15 13.74
C PHE A 159 -24.98 -11.58 12.61
N ILE A 160 -24.66 -12.87 12.49
CA ILE A 160 -23.80 -13.38 11.41
C ILE A 160 -24.50 -13.29 10.05
N LYS A 161 -25.81 -13.59 10.00
CA LYS A 161 -26.60 -13.57 8.76
C LYS A 161 -26.78 -12.17 8.20
N GLU A 162 -26.92 -11.16 9.07
CA GLU A 162 -27.20 -9.79 8.65
C GLU A 162 -25.94 -8.93 8.54
N GLN A 163 -24.96 -9.05 9.45
CA GLN A 163 -23.79 -8.17 9.42
C GLN A 163 -22.61 -8.68 8.58
N LEU A 164 -22.45 -10.00 8.42
CA LEU A 164 -21.31 -10.54 7.69
C LEU A 164 -21.34 -10.18 6.19
N PRO A 165 -22.48 -10.25 5.47
CA PRO A 165 -22.54 -9.84 4.07
C PRO A 165 -22.14 -8.36 3.89
N ASP A 166 -22.64 -7.47 4.74
CA ASP A 166 -22.33 -6.04 4.69
C ASP A 166 -20.84 -5.75 4.94
N LEU A 167 -20.22 -6.43 5.90
CA LEU A 167 -18.78 -6.30 6.16
C LEU A 167 -17.94 -6.80 4.99
N LEU A 168 -18.34 -7.91 4.37
CA LEU A 168 -17.65 -8.47 3.20
C LEU A 168 -17.77 -7.56 1.98
N TRP A 169 -18.96 -7.02 1.70
CA TRP A 169 -19.14 -6.05 0.61
C TRP A 169 -18.36 -4.76 0.83
N LYS A 170 -18.30 -4.27 2.08
CA LYS A 170 -17.48 -3.11 2.43
C LYS A 170 -15.99 -3.39 2.21
N GLN A 171 -15.51 -4.56 2.62
CA GLN A 171 -14.13 -4.96 2.42
C GLN A 171 -13.79 -5.12 0.93
N GLU A 172 -14.69 -5.72 0.14
CA GLU A 172 -14.51 -5.87 -1.30
C GLU A 172 -14.43 -4.51 -2.00
N ALA A 173 -15.32 -3.58 -1.66
CA ALA A 173 -15.30 -2.22 -2.20
C ALA A 173 -13.99 -1.46 -1.84
N GLU A 174 -13.49 -1.64 -0.61
CA GLU A 174 -12.20 -1.08 -0.20
C GLU A 174 -11.02 -1.72 -0.95
N ALA A 175 -11.08 -3.02 -1.22
CA ALA A 175 -10.07 -3.76 -1.98
C ALA A 175 -10.07 -3.37 -3.46
N GLU A 176 -11.24 -3.29 -4.10
CA GLU A 176 -11.40 -2.82 -5.48
C GLU A 176 -10.81 -1.41 -5.64
N ARG A 177 -11.13 -0.49 -4.72
CA ARG A 177 -10.59 0.87 -4.72
C ARG A 177 -9.07 0.88 -4.56
N SER A 178 -8.53 0.05 -3.66
CA SER A 178 -7.08 -0.09 -3.47
C SER A 178 -6.40 -0.67 -4.71
N GLN A 179 -7.08 -1.56 -5.43
CA GLN A 179 -6.55 -2.18 -6.65
C GLN A 179 -6.55 -1.20 -7.83
N VAL A 180 -7.58 -0.36 -7.97
CA VAL A 180 -7.58 0.76 -8.92
C VAL A 180 -6.42 1.70 -8.63
N LEU A 181 -6.22 2.07 -7.37
CA LEU A 181 -5.12 2.94 -6.95
C LEU A 181 -3.75 2.30 -7.25
N MET A 182 -3.58 1.02 -6.93
CA MET A 182 -2.36 0.27 -7.22
C MET A 182 -2.09 0.23 -8.73
N ASN A 183 -3.10 -0.05 -9.55
CA ASN A 183 -2.94 -0.14 -11.00
C ASN A 183 -2.54 1.21 -11.63
N ILE A 184 -3.18 2.31 -11.22
CA ILE A 184 -2.80 3.67 -11.66
C ILE A 184 -1.37 3.97 -11.20
N THR A 185 -1.06 3.73 -9.92
CA THR A 185 0.27 3.98 -9.35
C THR A 185 1.35 3.17 -10.07
N LEU A 186 1.10 1.91 -10.39
CA LEU A 186 2.04 1.06 -11.12
C LEU A 186 2.27 1.54 -12.55
N ARG A 187 1.23 2.03 -13.24
CA ARG A 187 1.37 2.61 -14.58
C ARG A 187 2.21 3.87 -14.55
N ILE A 188 1.91 4.78 -13.62
CA ILE A 188 2.67 6.01 -13.40
C ILE A 188 4.14 5.71 -13.08
N ARG A 189 4.41 4.73 -12.21
CA ARG A 189 5.79 4.33 -11.85
C ARG A 189 6.56 3.63 -12.97
N LYS A 190 5.87 3.02 -13.94
CA LYS A 190 6.48 2.40 -15.12
C LYS A 190 6.88 3.43 -16.18
N SER A 191 6.32 4.64 -16.14
CA SER A 191 6.73 5.73 -17.01
C SER A 191 8.18 6.10 -16.72
N LEU A 192 8.99 6.19 -17.78
CA LEU A 192 10.44 6.33 -17.68
C LEU A 192 10.90 7.80 -17.72
N ASN A 193 10.05 8.70 -18.24
CA ASN A 193 10.33 10.11 -18.38
C ASN A 193 9.15 10.96 -17.84
N GLU A 194 9.41 12.25 -17.64
CA GLU A 194 8.46 13.20 -17.06
C GLU A 194 7.18 13.37 -17.90
N GLU A 195 7.30 13.39 -19.24
CA GLU A 195 6.17 13.54 -20.15
C GLU A 195 5.19 12.35 -20.06
N ASP A 196 5.73 11.12 -20.08
CA ASP A 196 4.94 9.90 -19.95
C ASP A 196 4.26 9.79 -18.58
N VAL A 197 4.90 10.28 -17.51
CA VAL A 197 4.30 10.38 -16.18
C VAL A 197 3.09 11.29 -16.23
N PHE A 198 3.23 12.50 -16.79
CA PHE A 198 2.13 13.47 -16.87
C PHE A 198 0.96 12.95 -17.69
N LYS A 199 1.23 12.50 -18.91
CA LYS A 199 0.21 12.04 -19.86
C LYS A 199 -0.59 10.86 -19.29
N THR A 200 0.11 9.86 -18.77
CA THR A 200 -0.52 8.68 -18.16
C THR A 200 -1.40 9.09 -16.98
N THR A 201 -0.92 10.01 -16.16
CA THR A 201 -1.66 10.51 -14.99
C THR A 201 -2.99 11.15 -15.39
N VAL A 202 -2.97 12.14 -16.29
CA VAL A 202 -4.19 12.87 -16.64
C VAL A 202 -5.22 11.97 -17.33
N GLU A 203 -4.79 11.01 -18.15
CA GLU A 203 -5.67 10.11 -18.86
C GLU A 203 -6.32 9.07 -17.94
N GLU A 204 -5.54 8.43 -17.06
CA GLU A 204 -6.05 7.37 -16.16
C GLU A 204 -7.02 7.96 -15.14
N ILE A 205 -6.68 9.12 -14.54
CA ILE A 205 -7.54 9.76 -13.55
C ILE A 205 -8.87 10.19 -14.18
N ARG A 206 -8.83 10.80 -15.38
CA ARG A 206 -10.04 11.24 -16.07
C ARG A 206 -10.99 10.07 -16.31
N LYS A 207 -10.46 8.92 -16.76
CA LYS A 207 -11.24 7.69 -17.01
C LYS A 207 -11.83 7.14 -15.72
N VAL A 208 -11.04 7.05 -14.65
CA VAL A 208 -11.44 6.43 -13.38
C VAL A 208 -12.46 7.27 -12.63
N LEU A 209 -12.24 8.59 -12.51
CA LEU A 209 -13.16 9.49 -11.81
C LEU A 209 -14.37 9.91 -12.68
N ARG A 210 -14.35 9.60 -13.98
CA ARG A 210 -15.37 10.00 -14.96
C ARG A 210 -15.67 11.49 -14.86
N ILE A 211 -14.61 12.27 -15.03
CA ILE A 211 -14.63 13.74 -14.96
C ILE A 211 -14.34 14.31 -16.34
N ASP A 212 -14.73 15.56 -16.53
CA ASP A 212 -14.68 16.17 -17.85
C ASP A 212 -13.24 16.50 -18.27
N ARG A 213 -12.41 16.96 -17.32
CA ARG A 213 -11.02 17.34 -17.58
C ARG A 213 -10.12 17.08 -16.38
N VAL A 214 -8.90 16.61 -16.65
CA VAL A 214 -7.78 16.56 -15.70
C VAL A 214 -6.59 17.24 -16.34
N LEU A 215 -5.86 18.04 -15.57
CA LEU A 215 -4.66 18.71 -16.03
C LEU A 215 -3.59 18.76 -14.96
N ILE A 216 -2.35 18.97 -15.40
CA ILE A 216 -1.21 19.26 -14.53
C ILE A 216 -0.80 20.70 -14.76
N PHE A 217 -0.80 21.46 -13.68
CA PHE A 217 -0.39 22.85 -13.64
C PHE A 217 0.97 22.94 -12.97
N ARG A 218 2.00 23.34 -13.72
CA ARG A 218 3.37 23.49 -13.19
C ARG A 218 3.60 24.94 -12.78
N PHE A 219 4.12 25.16 -11.58
CA PHE A 219 4.53 26.48 -11.16
C PHE A 219 5.83 26.88 -11.86
N ASN A 220 5.88 28.11 -12.35
CA ASN A 220 7.08 28.78 -12.83
C ASN A 220 7.79 29.46 -11.65
N PRO A 221 9.05 29.93 -11.82
CA PRO A 221 9.80 30.59 -10.76
C PRO A 221 9.09 31.80 -10.12
N ASP A 222 8.24 32.49 -10.88
CA ASP A 222 7.49 33.67 -10.45
C ASP A 222 6.10 33.35 -9.85
N TRP A 223 5.82 32.06 -9.60
CA TRP A 223 4.56 31.51 -9.06
C TRP A 223 3.30 31.68 -9.93
N ASP A 224 3.44 32.27 -11.10
CA ASP A 224 2.57 31.93 -12.22
C ASP A 224 2.72 30.44 -12.55
N GLY A 225 1.85 29.90 -13.38
CA GLY A 225 2.04 28.54 -13.83
C GLY A 225 1.41 28.23 -15.15
N THR A 226 1.85 27.11 -15.70
CA THR A 226 1.51 26.68 -17.05
C THR A 226 0.85 25.32 -16.98
N CYS A 227 -0.23 25.14 -17.73
CA CYS A 227 -0.80 23.82 -17.95
C CYS A 227 0.14 23.02 -18.86
N VAL A 228 0.88 22.07 -18.30
CA VAL A 228 1.90 21.29 -19.03
C VAL A 228 1.32 20.02 -19.64
N GLU A 229 0.18 19.54 -19.13
CA GLU A 229 -0.50 18.36 -19.65
C GLU A 229 -2.00 18.43 -19.35
N GLU A 230 -2.82 17.90 -20.25
CA GLU A 230 -4.29 17.98 -20.20
C GLU A 230 -4.96 16.78 -20.87
N SER A 231 -5.86 16.11 -20.15
CA SER A 231 -6.86 15.21 -20.73
C SER A 231 -8.24 15.84 -20.56
N ALA A 232 -8.94 16.10 -21.67
CA ALA A 232 -10.25 16.77 -21.66
C ALA A 232 -11.28 16.04 -22.54
N ALA A 233 -12.56 16.19 -22.20
CA ALA A 233 -13.66 15.80 -23.07
C ALA A 233 -13.70 16.67 -24.34
N SER A 234 -14.25 16.10 -25.43
CA SER A 234 -14.39 16.82 -26.69
C SER A 234 -15.29 18.06 -26.53
N GLY A 235 -14.93 19.15 -27.21
CA GLY A 235 -15.68 20.41 -27.20
C GLY A 235 -15.38 21.38 -26.06
N LEU A 236 -14.49 21.02 -25.13
CA LEU A 236 -14.06 21.93 -24.07
C LEU A 236 -12.95 22.89 -24.53
N PRO A 237 -12.92 24.15 -24.04
CA PRO A 237 -11.81 25.07 -24.32
C PRO A 237 -10.50 24.51 -23.77
N LYS A 238 -9.47 24.32 -24.60
CA LYS A 238 -8.19 23.74 -24.19
C LYS A 238 -7.42 24.66 -23.24
N MET A 239 -6.75 24.07 -22.27
CA MET A 239 -5.83 24.78 -21.36
C MET A 239 -4.37 24.44 -21.65
N LEU A 240 -4.08 23.34 -22.34
CA LEU A 240 -2.72 22.89 -22.64
C LEU A 240 -1.83 24.03 -23.17
N TRP A 241 -0.65 24.17 -22.57
CA TRP A 241 0.37 25.20 -22.84
C TRP A 241 -0.05 26.65 -22.56
N THR A 242 -1.17 26.87 -21.88
CA THR A 242 -1.57 28.22 -21.44
C THR A 242 -0.91 28.54 -20.11
N THR A 243 -0.19 29.67 -20.06
CA THR A 243 0.30 30.25 -18.81
C THR A 243 -0.81 31.09 -18.18
N ILE A 244 -1.15 30.75 -16.94
CA ILE A 244 -2.16 31.41 -16.15
C ILE A 244 -1.43 32.17 -15.05
N SER A 245 -1.50 33.50 -15.14
CA SER A 245 -1.29 34.35 -13.99
C SER A 245 -2.65 34.61 -13.38
N ASP A 246 -2.79 34.31 -12.08
CA ASP A 246 -3.99 34.63 -11.32
C ASP A 246 -3.64 35.61 -10.20
N PRO A 247 -3.61 36.93 -10.50
CA PRO A 247 -3.30 37.95 -9.52
C PRO A 247 -4.30 38.01 -8.36
N CYS A 248 -5.51 37.51 -8.61
CA CYS A 248 -6.63 37.50 -7.66
C CYS A 248 -6.57 36.29 -6.71
N PHE A 249 -5.58 35.43 -6.94
CA PHE A 249 -5.21 34.26 -6.17
C PHE A 249 -3.78 34.47 -5.62
N GLN A 250 -3.46 35.64 -5.00
CA GLN A 250 -2.12 35.97 -4.46
C GLN A 250 -1.83 35.76 -2.94
N THR A 251 -0.63 35.17 -2.75
CA THR A 251 0.26 34.98 -1.58
C THR A 251 0.08 33.78 -0.61
N GLU A 252 -1.07 33.54 0.03
CA GLU A 252 -1.11 32.52 1.12
C GLU A 252 -1.33 31.07 0.66
N TYR A 253 -1.89 30.83 -0.52
CA TYR A 253 -2.28 29.48 -0.96
C TYR A 253 -1.11 28.64 -1.46
N VAL A 254 -0.04 29.27 -1.97
CA VAL A 254 1.19 28.54 -2.32
C VAL A 254 1.72 27.81 -1.07
N GLU A 255 1.77 28.50 0.06
CA GLU A 255 2.16 27.89 1.34
C GLU A 255 1.18 26.82 1.81
N GLN A 256 -0.12 27.02 1.59
CA GLN A 256 -1.11 25.99 1.92
C GLN A 256 -0.93 24.72 1.08
N TYR A 257 -0.65 24.85 -0.22
CA TYR A 257 -0.37 23.71 -1.10
C TYR A 257 0.99 23.06 -0.82
N ARG A 258 2.01 23.84 -0.42
CA ARG A 258 3.28 23.31 0.12
C ARG A 258 3.04 22.44 1.35
N ASN A 259 2.09 22.82 2.20
CA ASN A 259 1.67 22.05 3.38
C ASN A 259 0.72 20.88 3.05
N GLY A 260 0.54 20.53 1.77
CA GLY A 260 -0.26 19.37 1.37
C GLY A 260 -1.77 19.62 1.29
N ARG A 261 -2.23 20.88 1.28
CA ARG A 261 -3.67 21.19 1.18
C ARG A 261 -4.28 20.60 -0.08
N VAL A 262 -5.35 19.83 0.09
CA VAL A 262 -6.25 19.43 -1.01
C VAL A 262 -7.50 20.28 -0.93
N ARG A 263 -7.95 20.84 -2.06
CA ARG A 263 -9.13 21.71 -2.11
C ARG A 263 -10.16 21.15 -3.08
N ALA A 264 -11.33 20.80 -2.55
CA ALA A 264 -12.52 20.47 -3.31
C ALA A 264 -13.47 21.67 -3.35
N ILE A 265 -13.94 22.01 -4.55
CA ILE A 265 -14.91 23.07 -4.82
C ILE A 265 -16.05 22.41 -5.59
N ASP A 266 -17.20 22.25 -4.93
CA ASP A 266 -18.36 21.59 -5.53
C ASP A 266 -19.08 22.49 -6.54
N ASP A 267 -19.12 23.80 -6.28
CA ASP A 267 -19.66 24.82 -7.17
C ASP A 267 -18.85 26.11 -7.01
N ILE A 268 -18.26 26.59 -8.11
CA ILE A 268 -17.43 27.79 -8.13
C ILE A 268 -18.20 29.06 -7.74
N TYR A 269 -19.52 29.09 -7.94
CA TYR A 269 -20.37 30.24 -7.60
C TYR A 269 -20.76 30.27 -6.12
N GLN A 270 -20.59 29.16 -5.40
CA GLN A 270 -20.96 29.02 -3.98
C GLN A 270 -19.74 28.92 -3.06
N ALA A 271 -18.53 28.84 -3.63
CA ALA A 271 -17.29 28.61 -2.89
C ALA A 271 -16.60 29.88 -2.34
N ASN A 272 -17.31 31.00 -2.32
CA ASN A 272 -16.82 32.31 -1.86
C ASN A 272 -15.46 32.68 -2.49
N LEU A 273 -15.36 32.53 -3.80
CA LEU A 273 -14.19 32.86 -4.60
C LEU A 273 -14.28 34.31 -5.06
N ASN A 274 -13.13 34.96 -5.28
CA ASN A 274 -13.10 36.29 -5.89
C ASN A 274 -13.66 36.25 -7.32
N ASP A 275 -14.43 37.26 -7.72
CA ASP A 275 -15.06 37.34 -9.05
C ASP A 275 -14.06 37.18 -10.21
N CYS A 276 -12.87 37.75 -10.05
CA CYS A 276 -11.77 37.60 -11.00
C CYS A 276 -11.32 36.14 -11.19
N HIS A 277 -11.27 35.36 -10.10
CA HIS A 277 -10.95 33.94 -10.15
C HIS A 277 -12.11 33.13 -10.76
N ILE A 278 -13.36 33.48 -10.43
CA ILE A 278 -14.54 32.89 -11.06
C ILE A 278 -14.50 33.11 -12.58
N GLY A 279 -14.23 34.34 -13.03
CA GLY A 279 -14.13 34.66 -14.46
C GLY A 279 -13.03 33.87 -15.18
N LEU A 280 -11.88 33.63 -14.53
CA LEU A 280 -10.84 32.75 -15.06
C LEU A 280 -11.35 31.31 -15.24
N LEU A 281 -12.02 30.75 -14.23
CA LEU A 281 -12.59 29.40 -14.26
C LEU A 281 -13.69 29.25 -15.32
N GLU A 282 -14.53 30.28 -15.49
CA GLU A 282 -15.60 30.32 -16.49
C GLU A 282 -15.07 30.29 -17.93
N ARG A 283 -13.94 30.94 -18.23
CA ARG A 283 -13.31 30.89 -19.57
C ARG A 283 -12.98 29.47 -20.02
N PHE A 284 -12.74 28.56 -19.07
CA PHE A 284 -12.46 27.15 -19.32
C PHE A 284 -13.66 26.24 -19.03
N ALA A 285 -14.86 26.84 -18.92
CA ALA A 285 -16.13 26.18 -18.63
C ALA A 285 -16.13 25.37 -17.33
N VAL A 286 -15.33 25.74 -16.34
CA VAL A 286 -15.26 25.02 -15.06
C VAL A 286 -16.52 25.33 -14.22
N LYS A 287 -17.10 24.31 -13.60
CA LYS A 287 -18.22 24.43 -12.65
C LYS A 287 -17.87 23.89 -11.27
N SER A 288 -17.03 22.85 -11.22
CA SER A 288 -16.46 22.29 -9.99
C SER A 288 -14.98 22.02 -10.20
N ASN A 289 -14.21 22.14 -9.12
CA ASN A 289 -12.76 22.08 -9.18
C ASN A 289 -12.20 21.26 -8.00
N LEU A 290 -11.34 20.30 -8.27
CA LEU A 290 -10.60 19.54 -7.27
C LEU A 290 -9.10 19.69 -7.52
N ILE A 291 -8.38 20.12 -6.50
CA ILE A 291 -6.98 20.54 -6.60
C ILE A 291 -6.17 19.80 -5.53
N ALA A 292 -5.10 19.12 -5.96
CA ALA A 292 -4.13 18.48 -5.07
C ALA A 292 -2.70 18.89 -5.45
N PRO A 293 -1.79 19.06 -4.46
CA PRO A 293 -0.42 19.45 -4.73
C PRO A 293 0.41 18.26 -5.20
N ILE A 294 1.27 18.51 -6.19
CA ILE A 294 2.33 17.60 -6.60
C ILE A 294 3.62 18.13 -5.96
N LEU A 295 4.19 17.34 -5.06
CA LEU A 295 5.45 17.66 -4.39
C LEU A 295 6.58 16.84 -5.01
N LYS A 296 7.68 17.49 -5.39
CA LYS A 296 8.89 16.89 -5.97
C LYS A 296 10.06 17.23 -5.03
N ASN A 297 10.74 16.25 -4.44
CA ASN A 297 11.72 16.45 -3.36
C ASN A 297 11.20 17.37 -2.22
N ASP A 298 9.99 17.12 -1.73
CA ASP A 298 9.30 17.94 -0.70
C ASP A 298 9.09 19.42 -1.07
N GLN A 299 9.29 19.79 -2.33
CA GLN A 299 9.02 21.12 -2.85
C GLN A 299 7.78 21.11 -3.74
N LEU A 300 6.95 22.15 -3.62
CA LEU A 300 5.77 22.28 -4.47
C LEU A 300 6.20 22.47 -5.92
N PHE A 301 5.96 21.44 -6.73
CA PHE A 301 6.25 21.43 -8.16
C PHE A 301 5.08 22.02 -8.96
N GLY A 302 3.86 21.69 -8.56
CA GLY A 302 2.67 22.02 -9.31
C GLY A 302 1.41 21.52 -8.63
N LEU A 303 0.31 21.60 -9.35
CA LEU A 303 -1.00 21.13 -8.93
C LEU A 303 -1.53 20.11 -9.93
N LEU A 304 -2.07 19.03 -9.42
CA LEU A 304 -2.97 18.16 -10.15
C LEU A 304 -4.38 18.72 -10.00
N ILE A 305 -5.06 18.96 -11.12
CA ILE A 305 -6.34 19.65 -11.13
C ILE A 305 -7.36 18.84 -11.92
N ALA A 306 -8.54 18.64 -11.34
CA ALA A 306 -9.69 17.99 -11.94
C ALA A 306 -10.86 18.97 -12.03
N HIS A 307 -11.37 19.16 -13.25
CA HIS A 307 -12.53 20.01 -13.52
C HIS A 307 -13.74 19.17 -13.91
N GLN A 308 -14.88 19.48 -13.29
CA GLN A 308 -16.19 19.17 -13.85
C GLN A 308 -16.70 20.43 -14.57
N CYS A 309 -17.06 20.28 -15.85
CA CYS A 309 -17.46 21.40 -16.71
C CYS A 309 -18.95 21.35 -17.08
N SER A 310 -19.53 20.16 -17.14
CA SER A 310 -20.91 19.94 -17.57
C SER A 310 -21.95 20.32 -16.52
N ARG A 311 -21.62 20.20 -15.22
CA ARG A 311 -22.51 20.53 -14.08
C ARG A 311 -21.70 20.67 -12.79
N PRO A 312 -22.25 21.30 -11.74
CA PRO A 312 -21.72 21.15 -10.39
C PRO A 312 -21.65 19.67 -9.96
N ARG A 313 -20.59 19.31 -9.24
CA ARG A 313 -20.29 17.98 -8.75
C ARG A 313 -19.87 18.09 -7.29
N ILE A 314 -20.57 17.35 -6.43
CA ILE A 314 -20.18 17.15 -5.04
C ILE A 314 -19.06 16.13 -4.99
N TRP A 315 -17.86 16.56 -4.60
CA TRP A 315 -16.70 15.67 -4.48
C TRP A 315 -16.85 14.80 -3.24
N GLN A 316 -16.86 13.48 -3.45
CA GLN A 316 -16.91 12.55 -2.32
C GLN A 316 -15.55 12.48 -1.63
N GLN A 317 -15.52 12.30 -0.31
CA GLN A 317 -14.26 12.17 0.44
C GLN A 317 -13.36 11.09 -0.15
N ALA A 318 -13.95 9.99 -0.62
CA ALA A 318 -13.22 8.93 -1.30
C ALA A 318 -12.51 9.39 -2.59
N GLU A 319 -13.11 10.30 -3.36
CA GLU A 319 -12.51 10.87 -4.56
C GLU A 319 -11.37 11.81 -4.19
N ILE A 320 -11.58 12.64 -3.17
CA ILE A 320 -10.59 13.59 -2.64
C ILE A 320 -9.33 12.84 -2.17
N ASP A 321 -9.51 11.80 -1.33
CA ASP A 321 -8.40 11.01 -0.80
C ASP A 321 -7.64 10.26 -1.91
N LEU A 322 -8.37 9.74 -2.90
CA LEU A 322 -7.77 9.04 -4.05
C LEU A 322 -6.93 10.02 -4.88
N PHE A 323 -7.49 11.18 -5.18
CA PHE A 323 -6.83 12.22 -5.97
C PHE A 323 -5.57 12.74 -5.28
N ALA A 324 -5.63 12.96 -3.96
CA ALA A 324 -4.49 13.34 -3.14
C ALA A 324 -3.36 12.29 -3.18
N GLN A 325 -3.71 11.01 -2.99
CA GLN A 325 -2.74 9.91 -3.03
C GLN A 325 -2.07 9.80 -4.40
N ILE A 326 -2.83 9.94 -5.49
CA ILE A 326 -2.25 9.91 -6.83
C ILE A 326 -1.32 11.10 -7.05
N ALA A 327 -1.68 12.32 -6.63
CA ALA A 327 -0.79 13.49 -6.74
C ALA A 327 0.55 13.28 -6.00
N THR A 328 0.53 12.63 -4.83
CA THR A 328 1.75 12.22 -4.11
C THR A 328 2.58 11.22 -4.92
N GLN A 329 1.94 10.18 -5.50
CA GLN A 329 2.65 9.18 -6.31
C GLN A 329 3.25 9.77 -7.59
N VAL A 330 2.58 10.75 -8.20
CA VAL A 330 3.12 11.50 -9.34
C VAL A 330 4.39 12.22 -8.94
N GLY A 331 4.41 12.89 -7.79
CA GLY A 331 5.61 13.52 -7.23
C GLY A 331 6.80 12.56 -7.15
N PHE A 332 6.59 11.37 -6.57
CA PHE A 332 7.62 10.34 -6.48
C PHE A 332 8.07 9.81 -7.85
N ALA A 333 7.14 9.67 -8.80
CA ALA A 333 7.47 9.22 -10.15
C ALA A 333 8.31 10.26 -10.91
N LEU A 334 8.07 11.56 -10.68
CA LEU A 334 8.89 12.64 -11.24
C LEU A 334 10.31 12.66 -10.67
N ASP A 335 10.45 12.35 -9.37
CA ASP A 335 11.77 12.18 -8.76
C ASP A 335 12.51 10.97 -9.34
N TYR A 336 11.78 9.88 -9.56
CA TYR A 336 12.33 8.67 -10.16
C TYR A 336 12.76 8.88 -11.62
N ALA A 337 11.92 9.51 -12.45
CA ALA A 337 12.22 9.82 -13.85
C ALA A 337 13.50 10.67 -13.98
N ARG A 338 13.64 11.70 -13.13
CA ARG A 338 14.85 12.54 -13.12
C ARG A 338 16.09 11.79 -12.67
N LEU A 339 15.95 10.86 -11.73
CA LEU A 339 17.07 10.02 -11.30
C LEU A 339 17.53 9.11 -12.45
N LEU A 340 16.60 8.49 -13.18
CA LEU A 340 16.92 7.66 -14.35
C LEU A 340 17.64 8.47 -15.43
N GLU A 341 17.13 9.65 -15.78
CA GLU A 341 17.76 10.54 -16.77
C GLU A 341 19.21 10.91 -16.39
N ARG A 342 19.48 11.15 -15.10
CA ARG A 342 20.84 11.42 -14.61
C ARG A 342 21.76 10.21 -14.69
N ILE A 343 21.24 9.00 -14.45
CA ILE A 343 22.01 7.76 -14.56
C ILE A 343 22.40 7.56 -16.02
N ASP A 344 21.44 7.73 -16.94
CA ASP A 344 21.65 7.57 -18.38
C ASP A 344 22.67 8.57 -18.92
N THR A 345 22.49 9.86 -18.59
CA THR A 345 23.44 10.93 -18.96
C THR A 345 24.87 10.64 -18.47
N LYS A 346 25.02 10.11 -17.24
CA LYS A 346 26.34 9.76 -16.70
C LYS A 346 26.94 8.53 -17.37
N ALA A 347 26.11 7.54 -17.73
CA ALA A 347 26.55 6.38 -18.48
C ALA A 347 27.06 6.79 -19.86
N ASP A 348 26.31 7.66 -20.57
CA ASP A 348 26.70 8.21 -21.86
C ASP A 348 28.02 8.99 -21.78
N GLN A 349 28.19 9.83 -20.76
CA GLN A 349 29.44 10.56 -20.54
C GLN A 349 30.63 9.63 -20.29
N ALA A 350 30.44 8.58 -19.48
CA ALA A 350 31.48 7.59 -19.23
C ALA A 350 31.85 6.81 -20.50
N GLN A 351 30.85 6.46 -21.32
CA GLN A 351 31.06 5.79 -22.60
C GLN A 351 31.83 6.67 -23.58
N ALA A 352 31.43 7.94 -23.73
CA ALA A 352 32.15 8.89 -24.56
C ALA A 352 33.60 9.09 -24.10
N PHE A 353 33.86 9.14 -22.79
CA PHE A 353 35.22 9.22 -22.25
C PHE A 353 36.06 7.98 -22.56
N ILE A 354 35.48 6.79 -22.45
CA ILE A 354 36.14 5.52 -22.84
C ILE A 354 36.49 5.55 -24.32
N ASP A 355 35.57 5.98 -25.18
CA ASP A 355 35.78 6.06 -26.62
C ASP A 355 36.86 7.08 -27.02
N ILE A 356 36.87 8.26 -26.38
CA ILE A 356 37.93 9.25 -26.56
C ILE A 356 39.28 8.68 -26.11
N THR A 357 39.34 8.03 -24.94
CA THR A 357 40.58 7.45 -24.41
C THR A 357 41.10 6.32 -25.29
N ARG A 358 40.19 5.50 -25.83
CA ARG A 358 40.50 4.44 -26.80
C ARG A 358 41.06 5.04 -28.09
N HIS A 359 40.42 6.07 -28.65
CA HIS A 359 40.91 6.75 -29.84
C HIS A 359 42.28 7.43 -29.63
N ILE A 360 42.51 8.05 -28.46
CA ILE A 360 43.82 8.61 -28.10
C ILE A 360 44.88 7.50 -28.03
N ARG A 361 44.56 6.34 -27.43
CA ARG A 361 45.48 5.18 -27.40
C ARG A 361 45.74 4.59 -28.79
N GLU A 362 44.73 4.55 -29.66
CA GLU A 362 44.88 4.08 -31.05
C GLU A 362 45.69 5.07 -31.91
N SER A 363 45.59 6.39 -31.65
CA SER A 363 46.34 7.41 -32.38
C SER A 363 47.78 7.58 -31.88
N LEU A 364 48.03 7.30 -30.60
CA LEU A 364 49.39 7.23 -30.05
C LEU A 364 50.00 5.89 -30.46
N ASN A 365 50.65 5.86 -31.63
CA ASN A 365 51.39 4.70 -32.10
C ASN A 365 52.44 4.27 -31.06
N GLU A 366 52.58 2.97 -30.82
CA GLU A 366 53.60 2.39 -29.92
C GLU A 366 55.01 2.94 -30.23
N GLU A 367 55.29 3.19 -31.51
CA GLU A 367 56.55 3.72 -32.01
C GLU A 367 56.80 5.19 -31.63
N ASP A 368 55.75 6.01 -31.54
CA ASP A 368 55.84 7.43 -31.16
C ASP A 368 56.00 7.61 -29.65
N VAL A 369 55.33 6.76 -28.85
CA VAL A 369 55.49 6.75 -27.39
C VAL A 369 56.88 6.22 -27.01
N LEU A 370 57.38 5.16 -27.65
CA LEU A 370 58.75 4.67 -27.44
C LEU A 370 59.80 5.70 -27.87
N LYS A 371 59.65 6.36 -29.02
CA LYS A 371 60.58 7.43 -29.45
C LYS A 371 60.60 8.61 -28.50
N ALA A 372 59.44 9.07 -28.03
CA ALA A 372 59.36 10.19 -27.09
C ALA A 372 60.04 9.85 -25.75
N THR A 373 59.81 8.63 -25.23
CA THR A 373 60.42 8.17 -23.97
C THR A 373 61.94 8.00 -24.10
N VAL A 374 62.41 7.52 -25.27
CA VAL A 374 63.85 7.37 -25.56
C VAL A 374 64.55 8.73 -25.73
N GLU A 375 63.92 9.72 -26.35
CA GLU A 375 64.50 11.06 -26.50
C GLU A 375 64.54 11.86 -25.19
N GLU A 376 63.56 11.70 -24.29
CA GLU A 376 63.65 12.30 -22.94
C GLU A 376 64.74 11.64 -22.10
N ALA A 377 64.86 10.31 -22.12
CA ALA A 377 65.91 9.59 -21.41
C ALA A 377 67.33 9.87 -21.96
N ARG A 378 67.44 10.35 -23.21
CA ARG A 378 68.71 10.77 -23.82
C ARG A 378 69.10 12.22 -23.46
N LYS A 379 68.14 13.05 -23.04
CA LYS A 379 68.35 14.44 -22.62
C LYS A 379 68.60 14.59 -21.12
N ALA A 380 68.16 13.63 -20.31
CA ALA A 380 68.57 13.46 -18.91
C ALA A 380 69.95 12.79 -18.83
#